data_AF-A0A6N3D2M1-F1
#
_entry.id   AF-A0A6N3D2M1-F1
#
_cell.length_a   1.000
_cell.length_b   1.000
_cell.length_c   1.000
_cell.angle_alpha   90.00
_cell.angle_beta   90.00
_cell.angle_gamma   90.00
#
_symmetry.space_group_name_H-M   'P 1'
#
loop_
_entity.id
_entity.type
_entity.pdbx_description
1 polymer ?
#
loop_
_entity_poly.entity_id
_entity_poly.type
_entity_poly.pdbx_seq_one_letter_code
_entity_poly.pdbx_strand_id
1 'polypeptide(L)'
;MVRKLSVEEVARRRTLLFGVLAVIFGILIFRNGVGFTKFSLDLLAIYFLVDGLGSFLLRFLLRSKSISYSHSIWFIFLSLALIWLNRLSSLPVNLVVICLGAYQLGSAIVYGITFWLYKANRVKGGWLYLWDALLNGGIGLATVLEPGSDGHFQFILLGAYLVLLGISNIRDGILFDKDQQGQELKRRFRISLPVIFAAFIPAKELKRFNQFLQKGSSAGHTGPYRLVKKEEEARELEILVHTSDSNLFGAIGHVDICYQGKVISYGSYDPFSERLFGTIGDGVLFKVDKEPYIELCKKESQKTLFGYSLSLTEEENQAVEKRLAEIDQLLEPWDPPSRLLEDGQPTYAYKLKYDLGAELYKFTSSRFKSYFVLSTNCCLLADSIVGQAGTAVLDVRGVIAPGTYQDYLEYEFEAPNGRVHTRTVY
;
A
#
# COMPACT_ATOMS: atom_id res chain seq x y z
N MET A 1 9.20 -37.48 10.50
CA MET A 1 7.91 -36.78 10.68
C MET A 1 8.17 -35.29 10.51
N VAL A 2 7.91 -34.72 9.32
CA VAL A 2 8.11 -33.28 9.09
C VAL A 2 6.98 -32.55 9.80
N ARG A 3 7.28 -31.82 10.88
CA ARG A 3 6.31 -30.93 11.53
C ARG A 3 5.84 -29.92 10.47
N LYS A 4 4.58 -30.03 10.03
CA LYS A 4 3.95 -28.96 9.25
C LYS A 4 3.88 -27.74 10.17
N LEU A 5 4.61 -26.68 9.81
CA LEU A 5 4.51 -25.39 10.48
C LEU A 5 3.07 -24.88 10.32
N SER A 6 2.48 -24.35 11.40
CA SER A 6 1.19 -23.67 11.29
C SER A 6 1.34 -22.41 10.44
N VAL A 7 0.23 -21.95 9.83
CA VAL A 7 0.22 -20.71 9.02
C VAL A 7 0.75 -19.52 9.84
N GLU A 8 0.37 -19.47 11.11
CA GLU A 8 0.81 -18.45 12.09
C GLU A 8 2.32 -18.50 12.33
N GLU A 9 2.90 -19.69 12.49
CA GLU A 9 4.34 -19.84 12.73
C GLU A 9 5.15 -19.47 11.49
N VAL A 10 4.63 -19.74 10.29
CA VAL A 10 5.23 -19.29 9.03
C VAL A 10 5.18 -17.77 8.91
N ALA A 11 4.03 -17.15 9.20
CA ALA A 11 3.84 -15.70 9.16
C ALA A 11 4.79 -14.99 10.14
N ARG A 12 4.85 -15.45 11.40
CA ARG A 12 5.77 -14.92 12.41
C ARG A 12 7.23 -15.00 11.97
N ARG A 13 7.67 -16.17 11.49
CA ARG A 13 9.05 -16.37 11.01
C ARG A 13 9.36 -15.48 9.81
N ARG A 14 8.41 -15.29 8.90
CA ARG A 14 8.55 -14.39 7.74
C ARG A 14 8.76 -12.94 8.19
N THR A 15 7.95 -12.44 9.11
CA THR A 15 8.05 -11.06 9.63
C THR A 15 9.36 -10.83 10.38
N LEU A 16 9.77 -11.78 11.24
CA LEU A 16 11.05 -11.71 11.95
C LEU A 16 12.25 -11.77 11.00
N LEU A 17 12.23 -12.69 10.03
CA LEU A 17 13.31 -12.82 9.05
C LEU A 17 13.44 -11.55 8.21
N PHE A 18 12.32 -11.00 7.73
CA PHE A 18 12.32 -9.74 7.01
C PHE A 18 12.92 -8.61 7.86
N GLY A 19 12.50 -8.48 9.12
CA GLY A 19 13.01 -7.47 10.03
C GLY A 19 14.51 -7.60 10.29
N VAL A 20 15.01 -8.82 10.56
CA VAL A 20 16.45 -9.08 10.76
C VAL A 20 17.26 -8.77 9.51
N LEU A 21 16.79 -9.21 8.33
CA LEU A 21 17.46 -8.89 7.07
C LEU A 21 17.48 -7.39 6.81
N ALA A 22 16.38 -6.68 7.03
CA ALA A 22 16.31 -5.23 6.86
C ALA A 22 17.27 -4.48 7.79
N VAL A 23 17.43 -4.91 9.05
CA VAL A 23 18.43 -4.34 9.97
C VAL A 23 19.86 -4.60 9.46
N ILE A 24 20.17 -5.84 9.05
CA ILE A 24 21.51 -6.20 8.55
C ILE A 24 21.85 -5.37 7.31
N PHE A 25 20.96 -5.35 6.31
CA PHE A 25 21.14 -4.56 5.10
C PHE A 25 21.21 -3.06 5.40
N GLY A 26 20.37 -2.57 6.30
CA GLY A 26 20.36 -1.18 6.75
C GLY A 26 21.71 -0.77 7.36
N ILE A 27 22.29 -1.58 8.25
CA ILE A 27 23.61 -1.33 8.85
C ILE A 27 24.72 -1.37 7.80
N LEU A 28 24.68 -2.34 6.88
CA LEU A 28 25.67 -2.46 5.81
C LEU A 28 25.65 -1.25 4.87
N ILE A 29 24.46 -0.79 4.47
CA ILE A 29 24.25 0.40 3.64
C ILE A 29 24.66 1.67 4.42
N PHE A 30 24.27 1.78 5.69
CA PHE A 30 24.61 2.92 6.54
C PHE A 30 26.13 3.11 6.67
N ARG A 31 26.88 2.01 6.85
CA ARG A 31 28.34 2.05 7.06
C ARG A 31 29.13 2.13 5.75
N ASN A 32 28.70 1.39 4.73
CA ASN A 32 29.51 1.14 3.53
C ASN A 32 28.86 1.64 2.23
N GLY A 33 27.66 2.23 2.27
CA GLY A 33 26.85 2.78 1.17
C GLY A 33 27.34 2.51 -0.25
N VAL A 34 28.25 3.35 -0.74
CA VAL A 34 28.88 3.27 -2.07
C VAL A 34 29.55 1.92 -2.32
N GLY A 35 30.43 1.51 -1.39
CA GLY A 35 31.15 0.24 -1.46
C GLY A 35 30.20 -0.96 -1.42
N PHE A 36 29.13 -0.89 -0.63
CA PHE A 36 28.12 -1.94 -0.58
C PHE A 36 27.33 -2.06 -1.90
N THR A 37 26.94 -0.93 -2.50
CA THR A 37 26.27 -0.91 -3.81
C THR A 37 27.16 -1.50 -4.91
N LYS A 38 28.43 -1.07 -4.96
CA LYS A 38 29.42 -1.63 -5.91
C LYS A 38 29.63 -3.12 -5.68
N PHE A 39 29.80 -3.54 -4.43
CA PHE A 39 29.96 -4.95 -4.07
C PHE A 39 28.74 -5.80 -4.46
N SER A 40 27.52 -5.28 -4.24
CA SER A 40 26.27 -5.99 -4.58
C SER A 40 26.15 -6.22 -6.09
N LEU A 41 26.60 -5.28 -6.91
CA LEU A 41 26.64 -5.43 -8.36
C LEU A 41 27.73 -6.40 -8.82
N ASP A 42 28.89 -6.40 -8.16
CA ASP A 42 29.93 -7.41 -8.41
C ASP A 42 29.38 -8.81 -8.11
N LEU A 43 28.64 -9.01 -7.00
CA LEU A 43 27.98 -10.28 -6.69
C LEU A 43 26.95 -10.69 -7.75
N LEU A 44 26.12 -9.75 -8.21
CA LEU A 44 25.14 -10.01 -9.27
C LEU A 44 25.82 -10.40 -10.59
N ALA A 45 26.91 -9.73 -10.95
CA ALA A 45 27.68 -10.07 -12.13
C ALA A 45 28.32 -11.46 -11.99
N ILE A 46 28.92 -11.78 -10.83
CA ILE A 46 29.45 -13.12 -10.55
C ILE A 46 28.36 -14.19 -10.67
N TYR A 47 27.16 -13.93 -10.16
CA TYR A 47 26.03 -14.84 -10.33
C TYR A 47 25.72 -15.10 -11.80
N PHE A 48 25.58 -14.05 -12.63
CA PHE A 48 25.35 -14.22 -14.06
C PHE A 48 26.50 -14.93 -14.78
N LEU A 49 27.74 -14.72 -14.35
CA LEU A 49 28.91 -15.42 -14.88
C LEU A 49 28.84 -16.92 -14.57
N VAL A 50 28.55 -17.28 -13.32
CA VAL A 50 28.45 -18.67 -12.86
C VAL A 50 27.27 -19.37 -13.54
N ASP A 51 26.10 -18.73 -13.63
CA ASP A 51 24.93 -19.28 -14.33
C ASP A 51 25.20 -19.45 -15.83
N GLY A 52 25.78 -18.44 -16.47
CA GLY A 52 26.09 -18.48 -17.90
C GLY A 52 27.10 -19.57 -18.24
N LEU A 53 28.21 -19.65 -17.49
CA LEU A 53 29.24 -20.67 -17.65
C LEU A 53 28.72 -22.06 -17.28
N GLY A 54 27.97 -22.19 -16.19
CA GLY A 54 27.37 -23.45 -15.75
C GLY A 54 26.37 -23.99 -16.77
N SER A 55 25.48 -23.13 -17.27
CA SER A 55 24.54 -23.44 -18.36
C SER A 55 25.27 -23.85 -19.64
N PHE A 56 26.39 -23.20 -19.96
CA PHE A 56 27.23 -23.55 -21.11
C PHE A 56 27.87 -24.92 -20.94
N LEU A 57 28.47 -25.19 -19.77
CA LEU A 57 29.09 -26.46 -19.41
C LEU A 57 28.10 -27.61 -19.39
N LEU A 58 26.92 -27.43 -18.77
CA LEU A 58 25.85 -28.42 -18.74
C LEU A 58 25.37 -28.75 -20.16
N ARG A 59 25.23 -27.74 -21.02
CA ARG A 59 24.84 -27.99 -22.42
C ARG A 59 25.95 -28.66 -23.22
N PHE A 60 27.19 -28.24 -23.05
CA PHE A 60 28.34 -28.76 -23.78
C PHE A 60 28.68 -30.20 -23.38
N LEU A 61 28.69 -30.50 -22.08
CA LEU A 61 29.04 -31.81 -21.54
C LEU A 61 27.85 -32.78 -21.48
N LEU A 62 26.67 -32.34 -21.02
CA LEU A 62 25.51 -33.22 -20.82
C LEU A 62 24.53 -33.20 -22.00
N ARG A 63 24.83 -32.45 -23.08
CA ARG A 63 23.96 -32.29 -24.28
C ARG A 63 22.50 -31.96 -23.96
N SER A 64 22.27 -31.32 -22.82
CA SER A 64 20.92 -30.96 -22.38
C SER A 64 20.30 -29.97 -23.38
N LYS A 65 19.23 -30.40 -24.07
CA LYS A 65 18.55 -29.58 -25.07
C LYS A 65 17.63 -28.51 -24.47
N SER A 66 17.40 -28.51 -23.15
CA SER A 66 16.50 -27.58 -22.48
C SER A 66 17.10 -26.17 -22.27
N ILE A 67 18.41 -26.01 -22.38
CA ILE A 67 19.13 -24.75 -22.10
C ILE A 67 19.60 -24.13 -23.40
N SER A 68 19.34 -22.84 -23.65
CA SER A 68 19.75 -22.15 -24.90
C SER A 68 21.22 -21.66 -24.85
N TYR A 69 22.01 -21.83 -25.92
CA TYR A 69 23.36 -21.23 -26.04
C TYR A 69 23.26 -19.70 -26.01
N SER A 70 22.15 -19.15 -26.51
CA SER A 70 21.86 -17.72 -26.43
C SER A 70 21.74 -17.24 -24.98
N HIS A 71 21.12 -18.03 -24.09
CA HIS A 71 21.03 -17.71 -22.65
C HIS A 71 22.43 -17.61 -22.03
N SER A 72 23.26 -18.65 -22.22
CA SER A 72 24.63 -18.68 -21.71
C SER A 72 25.48 -17.50 -22.20
N ILE A 73 25.45 -17.21 -23.51
CA ILE A 73 26.22 -16.11 -24.10
C ILE A 73 25.73 -14.77 -23.56
N TRP A 74 24.41 -14.57 -23.48
CA TRP A 74 23.83 -13.35 -22.93
C TRP A 74 24.20 -13.12 -21.47
N PHE A 75 24.16 -14.15 -20.63
CA PHE A 75 24.46 -14.02 -19.21
C PHE A 75 25.94 -13.74 -18.96
N ILE A 76 26.84 -14.37 -19.72
CA ILE A 76 28.28 -14.07 -19.69
C ILE A 76 28.53 -12.61 -20.14
N PHE A 77 27.92 -12.20 -21.26
CA PHE A 77 28.04 -10.83 -21.75
C PHE A 77 27.53 -9.80 -20.74
N LEU A 78 26.34 -10.04 -20.17
CA LEU A 78 25.72 -9.18 -19.16
C LEU A 78 26.61 -9.06 -17.91
N SER A 79 27.19 -10.17 -17.44
CA SER A 79 28.16 -10.16 -16.34
C SER A 79 29.34 -9.24 -16.65
N LEU A 80 29.99 -9.43 -17.81
CA LEU A 80 31.16 -8.64 -18.19
C LEU A 80 30.82 -7.16 -18.32
N ALA A 81 29.66 -6.84 -18.90
CA ALA A 81 29.16 -5.47 -19.01
C ALA A 81 28.94 -4.83 -17.63
N LEU A 82 28.34 -5.56 -16.68
CA LEU A 82 28.12 -5.06 -15.32
C LEU A 82 29.43 -4.82 -14.57
N ILE A 83 30.40 -5.73 -14.65
CA ILE A 83 31.73 -5.55 -14.04
C ILE A 83 32.41 -4.33 -14.64
N TRP A 84 32.39 -4.20 -15.97
CA TRP A 84 33.00 -3.07 -16.68
C TRP A 84 32.37 -1.73 -16.26
N LEU A 85 31.03 -1.66 -16.24
CA LEU A 85 30.30 -0.47 -15.78
C LEU A 85 30.60 -0.12 -14.32
N ASN A 86 30.66 -1.10 -13.43
CA ASN A 86 30.89 -0.90 -12.00
C ASN A 86 32.32 -0.44 -11.65
N ARG A 87 33.31 -0.85 -12.47
CA ARG A 87 34.73 -0.48 -12.29
C ARG A 87 35.06 0.87 -12.89
N LEU A 88 34.53 1.19 -14.07
CA LEU A 88 34.89 2.41 -14.80
C LEU A 88 34.00 3.61 -14.47
N SER A 89 32.84 3.39 -13.86
CA SER A 89 31.89 4.47 -13.59
C SER A 89 31.26 4.35 -12.21
N SER A 90 30.82 5.49 -11.67
CA SER A 90 29.92 5.52 -10.51
C SER A 90 28.45 5.41 -10.92
N LEU A 91 28.14 5.08 -12.19
CA LEU A 91 26.78 5.07 -12.73
C LEU A 91 25.77 4.31 -11.86
N PRO A 92 26.06 3.11 -11.32
CA PRO A 92 25.06 2.41 -10.53
C PRO A 92 24.77 3.07 -9.18
N VAL A 93 25.80 3.66 -8.58
CA VAL A 93 25.67 4.44 -7.34
C VAL A 93 24.88 5.72 -7.62
N ASN A 94 25.23 6.43 -8.68
CA ASN A 94 24.53 7.64 -9.13
C ASN A 94 23.07 7.34 -9.45
N LEU A 95 22.77 6.18 -10.06
CA LEU A 95 21.39 5.78 -10.37
C LEU A 95 20.57 5.64 -9.08
N VAL A 96 21.09 4.95 -8.06
CA VAL A 96 20.41 4.82 -6.76
C VAL A 96 20.20 6.19 -6.13
N VAL A 97 21.23 7.04 -6.13
CA VAL A 97 21.17 8.41 -5.59
C VAL A 97 20.13 9.26 -6.32
N ILE A 98 20.10 9.20 -7.65
CA ILE A 98 19.11 9.91 -8.48
C ILE A 98 17.71 9.39 -8.20
N CYS A 99 17.50 8.08 -8.06
CA CYS A 99 16.19 7.51 -7.71
C CYS A 99 15.71 8.00 -6.34
N LEU A 100 16.59 8.06 -5.33
CA LEU A 100 16.26 8.59 -4.01
C LEU A 100 15.95 10.09 -4.06
N GLY A 101 16.75 10.87 -4.80
CA GLY A 101 16.50 12.29 -5.00
C GLY A 101 15.18 12.56 -5.73
N ALA A 102 14.89 11.82 -6.80
CA ALA A 102 13.63 11.89 -7.53
C ALA A 102 12.43 11.52 -6.65
N TYR A 103 12.57 10.51 -5.78
CA TYR A 103 11.54 10.17 -4.81
C TYR A 103 11.27 11.32 -3.84
N GLN A 104 12.32 11.93 -3.27
CA GLN A 104 12.20 13.06 -2.36
C GLN A 104 11.57 14.29 -3.04
N LEU A 105 11.94 14.58 -4.29
CA LEU A 105 11.31 15.64 -5.07
C LEU A 105 9.82 15.36 -5.33
N GLY A 106 9.47 14.10 -5.65
CA GLY A 106 8.09 13.66 -5.77
C GLY A 106 7.29 13.87 -4.47
N SER A 107 7.85 13.44 -3.34
CA SER A 107 7.27 13.69 -2.01
C SER A 107 7.11 15.17 -1.71
N ALA A 108 8.09 16.00 -2.07
CA ALA A 108 8.03 17.45 -1.90
C ALA A 108 6.87 18.08 -2.70
N ILE A 109 6.65 17.63 -3.94
CA ILE A 109 5.52 18.06 -4.77
C ILE A 109 4.20 17.67 -4.11
N VAL A 110 4.08 16.42 -3.64
CA VAL A 110 2.87 15.95 -2.93
C VAL A 110 2.59 16.83 -1.71
N TYR A 111 3.58 17.05 -0.84
CA TYR A 111 3.41 17.90 0.34
C TYR A 111 3.11 19.36 -0.02
N GLY A 112 3.69 19.90 -1.09
CA GLY A 112 3.40 21.24 -1.60
C GLY A 112 1.94 21.37 -2.05
N ILE A 113 1.43 20.38 -2.79
CA ILE A 113 0.01 20.31 -3.20
C ILE A 113 -0.88 20.18 -1.97
N THR A 114 -0.55 19.29 -1.02
CA THR A 114 -1.31 19.13 0.23
C THR A 114 -1.37 20.43 1.03
N PHE A 115 -0.25 21.15 1.16
CA PHE A 115 -0.23 22.47 1.79
C PHE A 115 -1.18 23.45 1.09
N TRP A 116 -1.12 23.51 -0.24
CA TRP A 116 -2.01 24.36 -1.02
C TRP A 116 -3.49 24.02 -0.80
N LEU A 117 -3.85 22.72 -0.80
CA LEU A 117 -5.21 22.26 -0.51
C LEU A 117 -5.65 22.63 0.91
N TYR A 118 -4.79 22.48 1.92
CA TYR A 118 -5.10 22.89 3.30
C TYR A 118 -5.36 24.40 3.38
N LYS A 119 -4.56 25.20 2.69
CA LYS A 119 -4.75 26.66 2.61
C LYS A 119 -6.06 27.01 1.90
N ALA A 120 -6.35 26.37 0.76
CA ALA A 120 -7.58 26.59 -0.01
C ALA A 120 -8.84 26.22 0.81
N ASN A 121 -8.77 25.13 1.57
CA ASN A 121 -9.86 24.65 2.42
C ASN A 121 -9.92 25.31 3.80
N ARG A 122 -9.03 26.29 4.09
CA ARG A 122 -8.93 26.99 5.38
C ARG A 122 -8.75 26.05 6.58
N VAL A 123 -8.01 24.96 6.39
CA VAL A 123 -7.73 23.94 7.40
C VAL A 123 -6.45 24.29 8.16
N LYS A 124 -6.49 24.20 9.50
CA LYS A 124 -5.32 24.44 10.36
C LYS A 124 -4.29 23.32 10.21
N GLY A 125 -3.02 23.62 10.51
CA GLY A 125 -1.92 22.64 10.49
C GLY A 125 -1.25 22.43 9.12
N GLY A 126 -1.70 23.14 8.08
CA GLY A 126 -1.10 23.03 6.73
C GLY A 126 0.40 23.35 6.68
N TRP A 127 0.89 24.21 7.57
CA TRP A 127 2.31 24.60 7.62
C TRP A 127 3.28 23.42 7.81
N LEU A 128 2.84 22.28 8.39
CA LEU A 128 3.69 21.07 8.50
C LEU A 128 4.11 20.63 7.10
N TYR A 129 3.12 20.52 6.21
CA TYR A 129 3.33 20.09 4.85
C TYR A 129 4.21 21.07 4.05
N LEU A 130 4.15 22.37 4.38
CA LEU A 130 5.08 23.34 3.77
C LEU A 130 6.52 23.07 4.21
N TRP A 131 6.77 22.88 5.50
CA TRP A 131 8.10 22.54 6.00
C TRP A 131 8.61 21.24 5.38
N ASP A 132 7.75 20.24 5.26
CA ASP A 132 8.11 18.95 4.67
C ASP A 132 8.37 19.06 3.17
N ALA A 133 7.61 19.88 2.45
CA ALA A 133 7.86 20.18 1.04
C ALA A 133 9.22 20.87 0.85
N LEU A 134 9.54 21.86 1.69
CA LEU A 134 10.82 22.57 1.62
C LEU A 134 12.00 21.66 2.00
N LEU A 135 11.84 20.84 3.05
CA LEU A 135 12.88 19.91 3.49
C LEU A 135 13.16 18.84 2.43
N ASN A 136 12.12 18.14 1.96
CA ASN A 136 12.28 17.10 0.93
C ASN A 136 12.72 17.70 -0.40
N GLY A 137 12.24 18.90 -0.74
CA GLY A 137 12.65 19.63 -1.95
C GLY A 137 14.12 20.02 -1.91
N GLY A 138 14.58 20.57 -0.78
CA GLY A 138 15.98 20.96 -0.58
C GLY A 138 16.93 19.76 -0.64
N ILE A 139 16.62 18.68 0.09
CA ILE A 139 17.44 17.46 0.08
C ILE A 139 17.40 16.82 -1.32
N GLY A 140 16.22 16.73 -1.95
CA GLY A 140 16.05 16.15 -3.28
C GLY A 140 16.81 16.93 -4.36
N LEU A 141 16.74 18.26 -4.35
CA LEU A 141 17.47 19.11 -5.30
C LEU A 141 18.98 19.01 -5.09
N ALA A 142 19.46 19.07 -3.86
CA ALA A 142 20.89 18.89 -3.56
C ALA A 142 21.40 17.53 -4.07
N THR A 143 20.57 16.50 -3.96
CA THR A 143 20.89 15.13 -4.41
C THR A 143 20.95 14.99 -5.92
N VAL A 144 20.03 15.63 -6.65
CA VAL A 144 19.94 15.51 -8.12
C VAL A 144 20.91 16.47 -8.83
N LEU A 145 21.13 17.67 -8.29
CA LEU A 145 21.99 18.70 -8.89
C LEU A 145 23.48 18.49 -8.62
N GLU A 146 23.83 17.85 -7.50
CA GLU A 146 25.22 17.51 -7.16
C GLU A 146 25.41 15.99 -6.96
N PRO A 147 25.20 15.18 -8.02
CA PRO A 147 25.43 13.74 -7.97
C PRO A 147 26.92 13.38 -7.87
N GLY A 148 27.81 14.39 -7.87
CA GLY A 148 29.25 14.26 -7.65
C GLY A 148 29.65 14.20 -6.18
N SER A 149 28.75 14.47 -5.23
CA SER A 149 28.96 13.96 -3.86
C SER A 149 28.85 12.44 -3.92
N ASP A 150 29.70 11.72 -3.20
CA ASP A 150 29.73 10.24 -3.18
C ASP A 150 28.40 9.59 -2.72
N GLY A 151 27.29 10.32 -2.59
CA GLY A 151 25.98 9.80 -2.21
C GLY A 151 25.91 9.34 -0.76
N HIS A 152 26.98 9.53 0.01
CA HIS A 152 27.10 9.04 1.39
C HIS A 152 25.92 9.46 2.27
N PHE A 153 25.50 10.72 2.19
CA PHE A 153 24.35 11.21 2.97
C PHE A 153 23.05 10.48 2.60
N GLN A 154 22.82 10.20 1.31
CA GLN A 154 21.63 9.47 0.86
C GLN A 154 21.65 8.01 1.32
N PHE A 155 22.81 7.35 1.30
CA PHE A 155 22.95 6.01 1.86
C PHE A 155 22.82 5.97 3.37
N ILE A 156 23.24 7.01 4.09
CA ILE A 156 22.99 7.15 5.54
C ILE A 156 21.48 7.22 5.80
N LEU A 157 20.75 8.07 5.07
CA LEU A 157 19.29 8.18 5.21
C LEU A 157 18.59 6.85 4.88
N LEU A 158 18.94 6.23 3.75
CA LEU A 158 18.38 4.94 3.34
C LEU A 158 18.70 3.84 4.36
N GLY A 159 19.95 3.76 4.83
CA GLY A 159 20.39 2.79 5.83
C GLY A 159 19.65 2.96 7.16
N ALA A 160 19.52 4.21 7.65
CA ALA A 160 18.77 4.51 8.86
C ALA A 160 17.29 4.15 8.72
N TYR A 161 16.67 4.47 7.58
CA TYR A 161 15.29 4.08 7.28
C TYR A 161 15.11 2.55 7.32
N LEU A 162 15.99 1.79 6.66
CA LEU A 162 15.93 0.31 6.65
C LEU A 162 16.13 -0.30 8.05
N VAL A 163 17.01 0.29 8.87
CA VAL A 163 17.18 -0.13 10.27
C VAL A 163 15.91 0.10 11.07
N LEU A 164 15.30 1.28 10.97
CA LEU A 164 14.05 1.59 11.67
C LEU A 164 12.89 0.71 11.20
N LEU A 165 12.75 0.49 9.89
CA LEU A 165 11.81 -0.45 9.29
C LEU A 165 12.02 -1.87 9.84
N GLY A 166 13.28 -2.32 9.89
CA GLY A 166 13.64 -3.63 10.43
C GLY A 166 13.32 -3.79 11.91
N ILE A 167 13.63 -2.79 12.73
CA ILE A 167 13.28 -2.75 14.16
C ILE A 167 11.76 -2.82 14.34
N SER A 168 10.99 -2.05 13.55
CA SER A 168 9.53 -2.10 13.58
C SER A 168 9.00 -3.52 13.32
N ASN A 169 9.51 -4.20 12.28
CA ASN A 169 9.09 -5.56 11.93
C ASN A 169 9.55 -6.62 12.96
N ILE A 170 10.74 -6.48 13.55
CA ILE A 170 11.21 -7.36 14.63
C ILE A 170 10.30 -7.22 15.84
N ARG A 171 9.97 -5.97 16.24
CA ARG A 171 9.03 -5.71 17.33
C ARG A 171 7.69 -6.38 17.06
N ASP A 172 7.14 -6.22 15.86
CA ASP A 172 5.86 -6.82 15.48
C ASP A 172 5.93 -8.36 15.53
N GLY A 173 7.01 -8.97 15.01
CA GLY A 173 7.23 -10.42 15.10
C GLY A 173 7.46 -10.98 16.53
N ILE A 174 8.00 -10.18 17.46
CA ILE A 174 8.12 -10.53 18.88
C ILE A 174 6.78 -10.41 19.60
N LEU A 175 5.98 -9.40 19.23
CA LEU A 175 4.66 -9.15 19.80
C LEU A 175 3.55 -9.95 19.11
N PHE A 176 3.88 -10.78 18.11
CA PHE A 176 2.94 -11.51 17.26
C PHE A 176 1.94 -12.36 18.05
N ASP A 177 2.40 -13.03 19.11
CA ASP A 177 1.59 -13.94 19.94
C ASP A 177 0.98 -13.24 21.18
N LYS A 178 1.33 -11.98 21.47
CA LYS A 178 0.84 -11.32 22.69
C LYS A 178 -0.62 -10.94 22.56
N ASP A 179 -1.41 -11.24 23.60
CA ASP A 179 -2.83 -10.88 23.69
C ASP A 179 -3.03 -9.39 23.41
N GLN A 180 -3.75 -9.10 22.33
CA GLN A 180 -4.19 -7.75 22.00
C GLN A 180 -5.55 -7.42 22.64
N GLN A 181 -6.25 -8.43 23.19
CA GLN A 181 -7.46 -8.27 23.96
C GLN A 181 -7.12 -7.61 25.31
N GLY A 182 -7.37 -6.30 25.41
CA GLY A 182 -7.24 -5.55 26.66
C GLY A 182 -6.09 -4.54 26.73
N GLN A 183 -5.32 -4.32 25.66
CA GLN A 183 -4.46 -3.15 25.61
C GLN A 183 -5.31 -1.93 25.27
N GLU A 184 -5.32 -0.93 26.16
CA GLU A 184 -5.94 0.38 26.00
C GLU A 184 -5.77 0.91 24.56
N LEU A 185 -6.71 1.75 24.10
CA LEU A 185 -6.86 2.44 22.79
C LEU A 185 -5.60 3.17 22.22
N LYS A 186 -4.41 2.90 22.76
CA LYS A 186 -3.10 3.41 22.35
C LYS A 186 -2.73 2.88 20.98
N ARG A 187 -2.74 3.81 20.03
CA ARG A 187 -2.25 3.66 18.66
C ARG A 187 -0.84 3.07 18.65
N ARG A 188 -0.64 1.96 17.93
CA ARG A 188 0.69 1.38 17.70
C ARG A 188 1.32 2.01 16.45
N PHE A 189 2.54 2.53 16.60
CA PHE A 189 3.29 3.12 15.49
C PHE A 189 4.03 2.04 14.70
N ARG A 190 3.75 1.87 13.41
CA ARG A 190 4.44 0.90 12.53
C ARG A 190 5.07 1.64 11.36
N ILE A 191 6.34 1.36 11.10
CA ILE A 191 7.01 1.91 9.92
C ILE A 191 6.64 1.03 8.73
N SER A 192 5.95 1.60 7.75
CA SER A 192 5.57 0.94 6.52
C SER A 192 6.67 1.03 5.46
N LEU A 193 6.54 0.18 4.43
CA LEU A 193 7.31 0.33 3.19
C LEU A 193 7.07 1.70 2.56
N PRO A 194 8.02 2.21 1.74
CA PRO A 194 7.79 3.44 0.99
C PRO A 194 6.54 3.29 0.11
N VAL A 195 5.75 4.35 0.01
CA VAL A 195 4.45 4.39 -0.69
C VAL A 195 4.49 3.79 -2.09
N ILE A 196 5.59 4.00 -2.83
CA ILE A 196 5.78 3.43 -4.18
C ILE A 196 5.75 1.89 -4.15
N PHE A 197 6.38 1.27 -3.16
CA PHE A 197 6.36 -0.18 -3.03
C PHE A 197 5.03 -0.68 -2.48
N ALA A 198 4.46 0.04 -1.51
CA ALA A 198 3.17 -0.31 -0.93
C ALA A 198 2.04 -0.29 -1.98
N ALA A 199 2.08 0.62 -2.95
CA ALA A 199 1.12 0.72 -4.03
C ALA A 199 0.94 -0.58 -4.86
N PHE A 200 1.94 -1.48 -4.87
CA PHE A 200 1.85 -2.74 -5.61
C PHE A 200 1.28 -3.91 -4.80
N ILE A 201 1.05 -3.74 -3.49
CA ILE A 201 0.58 -4.82 -2.62
C ILE A 201 -0.81 -5.34 -3.05
N PRO A 202 -1.83 -4.50 -3.33
CA PRO A 202 -3.14 -5.00 -3.72
C PRO A 202 -3.13 -5.80 -5.02
N ALA A 203 -2.44 -5.29 -6.05
CA ALA A 203 -2.28 -5.99 -7.32
C ALA A 203 -1.55 -7.34 -7.17
N LYS A 204 -0.56 -7.42 -6.28
CA LYS A 204 0.14 -8.68 -5.99
C LYS A 204 -0.79 -9.70 -5.33
N GLU A 205 -1.61 -9.27 -4.36
CA GLU A 205 -2.57 -10.16 -3.70
C GLU A 205 -3.69 -10.61 -4.66
N LEU A 206 -4.18 -9.73 -5.54
CA LEU A 206 -5.08 -10.10 -6.62
C LEU A 206 -4.50 -11.22 -7.50
N LYS A 207 -3.26 -11.04 -7.97
CA LYS A 207 -2.59 -12.05 -8.80
C LYS A 207 -2.41 -13.37 -8.06
N ARG A 208 -2.06 -13.33 -6.77
CA ARG A 208 -1.91 -14.51 -5.92
C ARG A 208 -3.22 -15.26 -5.76
N PHE A 209 -4.32 -14.52 -5.53
CA PHE A 209 -5.66 -15.10 -5.40
C PHE A 209 -6.12 -15.73 -6.73
N ASN A 210 -5.94 -15.04 -7.85
CA ASN A 210 -6.28 -15.57 -9.17
C ASN A 210 -5.51 -16.88 -9.48
N GLN A 211 -4.23 -16.96 -9.11
CA GLN A 211 -3.45 -18.21 -9.25
C GLN A 211 -3.96 -19.34 -8.34
N PHE A 212 -4.45 -19.01 -7.14
CA PHE A 212 -5.07 -19.98 -6.25
C PHE A 212 -6.36 -20.56 -6.86
N LEU A 213 -7.23 -19.71 -7.42
CA LEU A 213 -8.45 -20.14 -8.11
C LEU A 213 -8.13 -21.05 -9.31
N GLN A 214 -7.15 -20.67 -10.15
CA GLN A 214 -6.75 -21.43 -11.34
C GLN A 214 -6.21 -22.83 -11.03
N LYS A 215 -5.61 -23.04 -9.85
CA LYS A 215 -5.08 -24.34 -9.42
C LYS A 215 -6.17 -25.32 -8.94
N GLY A 216 -7.44 -25.05 -9.23
CA GLY A 216 -8.55 -25.96 -8.94
C GLY A 216 -8.93 -26.04 -7.46
N SER A 217 -8.37 -25.16 -6.61
CA SER A 217 -8.68 -25.10 -5.17
C SER A 217 -10.08 -24.56 -4.87
N SER A 218 -10.89 -24.30 -5.90
CA SER A 218 -12.22 -23.69 -5.81
C SER A 218 -13.26 -24.40 -6.68
N ALA A 219 -12.98 -25.62 -7.16
CA ALA A 219 -13.94 -26.38 -7.97
C ALA A 219 -15.25 -26.59 -7.20
N GLY A 220 -16.31 -25.87 -7.59
CA GLY A 220 -17.65 -25.95 -7.00
C GLY A 220 -18.01 -24.86 -5.98
N HIS A 221 -17.17 -23.86 -5.73
CA HIS A 221 -17.55 -22.73 -4.87
C HIS A 221 -18.33 -21.65 -5.64
N THR A 222 -19.59 -21.44 -5.25
CA THR A 222 -20.45 -20.36 -5.72
C THR A 222 -20.70 -19.40 -4.55
N GLY A 223 -19.88 -18.36 -4.41
CA GLY A 223 -19.99 -17.39 -3.32
C GLY A 223 -18.64 -16.77 -2.94
N PRO A 224 -18.63 -15.80 -2.01
CA PRO A 224 -17.40 -15.18 -1.55
C PRO A 224 -16.52 -16.19 -0.82
N TYR A 225 -15.20 -16.08 -1.00
CA TYR A 225 -14.23 -16.94 -0.32
C TYR A 225 -13.96 -16.40 1.09
N ARG A 226 -14.49 -17.07 2.11
CA ARG A 226 -14.40 -16.65 3.51
C ARG A 226 -13.43 -17.52 4.31
N LEU A 227 -12.47 -16.89 4.97
CA LEU A 227 -11.58 -17.49 5.95
C LEU A 227 -11.90 -16.91 7.32
N VAL A 228 -12.35 -17.75 8.24
CA VAL A 228 -12.74 -17.36 9.61
C VAL A 228 -11.70 -17.91 10.57
N LYS A 229 -11.14 -17.03 11.41
CA LYS A 229 -10.21 -17.36 12.49
C LYS A 229 -10.96 -17.60 13.81
N LYS A 230 -11.97 -16.77 14.08
CA LYS A 230 -12.86 -16.84 15.26
C LYS A 230 -14.26 -16.43 14.82
N GLU A 231 -15.28 -17.14 15.30
CA GLU A 231 -16.68 -16.73 15.15
C GLU A 231 -17.00 -15.71 16.24
N GLU A 232 -17.19 -14.45 15.87
CA GLU A 232 -17.66 -13.36 16.73
C GLU A 232 -18.75 -12.59 15.97
N GLU A 233 -19.94 -12.41 16.54
CA GLU A 233 -21.15 -12.03 15.77
C GLU A 233 -21.86 -10.74 16.22
N ALA A 234 -21.42 -10.02 17.26
CA ALA A 234 -22.27 -8.95 17.77
C ALA A 234 -22.08 -7.58 17.09
N ARG A 235 -20.84 -7.18 16.75
CA ARG A 235 -20.51 -5.82 16.29
C ARG A 235 -19.34 -5.81 15.32
N GLU A 236 -19.65 -6.13 14.06
CA GLU A 236 -18.65 -6.20 13.00
C GLU A 236 -18.46 -4.85 12.29
N LEU A 237 -17.21 -4.42 12.21
CA LEU A 237 -16.74 -3.44 11.25
C LEU A 237 -15.89 -4.19 10.23
N GLU A 238 -16.16 -3.98 8.94
CA GLU A 238 -15.37 -4.58 7.87
C GLU A 238 -14.68 -3.49 7.07
N ILE A 239 -13.42 -3.73 6.73
CA ILE A 239 -12.66 -2.87 5.83
C ILE A 239 -12.56 -3.59 4.49
N LEU A 240 -12.95 -2.92 3.42
CA LEU A 240 -12.89 -3.45 2.08
C LEU A 240 -11.74 -2.78 1.31
N VAL A 241 -10.79 -3.59 0.83
CA VAL A 241 -9.72 -3.14 -0.06
C VAL A 241 -10.02 -3.62 -1.47
N HIS A 242 -10.35 -2.69 -2.36
CA HIS A 242 -10.76 -3.00 -3.73
C HIS A 242 -9.58 -2.84 -4.67
N THR A 243 -9.41 -3.78 -5.59
CA THR A 243 -8.35 -3.70 -6.62
C THR A 243 -8.82 -4.33 -7.92
N SER A 244 -8.27 -3.85 -9.04
CA SER A 244 -8.51 -4.40 -10.37
C SER A 244 -7.23 -4.39 -11.20
N ASP A 245 -7.17 -5.24 -12.22
CA ASP A 245 -6.09 -5.28 -13.21
C ASP A 245 -6.35 -4.39 -14.44
N SER A 246 -7.45 -3.63 -14.42
CA SER A 246 -7.91 -2.83 -15.57
C SER A 246 -7.06 -1.60 -15.86
N ASN A 247 -6.57 -0.88 -14.85
CA ASN A 247 -5.70 0.28 -15.02
C ASN A 247 -4.83 0.53 -13.77
N LEU A 248 -3.88 1.47 -13.87
CA LEU A 248 -2.93 1.76 -12.80
C LEU A 248 -3.60 2.22 -11.48
N PHE A 249 -4.64 3.06 -11.55
CA PHE A 249 -5.37 3.49 -10.36
C PHE A 249 -6.15 2.34 -9.71
N GLY A 250 -6.74 1.47 -10.52
CA GLY A 250 -7.38 0.23 -10.06
C GLY A 250 -6.40 -0.76 -9.41
N ALA A 251 -5.17 -0.82 -9.92
CA ALA A 251 -4.11 -1.67 -9.38
C ALA A 251 -3.59 -1.15 -8.02
N ILE A 252 -3.50 0.18 -7.83
CA ILE A 252 -3.16 0.80 -6.54
C ILE A 252 -4.23 0.50 -5.49
N GLY A 253 -5.49 0.43 -5.92
CA GLY A 253 -6.63 0.04 -5.11
C GLY A 253 -7.34 1.21 -4.41
N HIS A 254 -8.36 0.87 -3.65
CA HIS A 254 -9.21 1.81 -2.90
C HIS A 254 -9.67 1.17 -1.59
N VAL A 255 -9.91 1.96 -0.54
CA VAL A 255 -10.33 1.47 0.77
C VAL A 255 -11.69 2.04 1.14
N ASP A 256 -12.61 1.15 1.47
CA ASP A 256 -13.94 1.47 1.97
C ASP A 256 -14.16 0.83 3.35
N ILE A 257 -15.09 1.39 4.11
CA ILE A 257 -15.52 0.82 5.40
C ILE A 257 -16.95 0.33 5.24
N CYS A 258 -17.23 -0.88 5.68
CA CYS A 258 -18.58 -1.35 5.92
C CYS A 258 -18.85 -1.39 7.43
N TYR A 259 -19.88 -0.69 7.86
CA TYR A 259 -20.30 -0.64 9.25
C TYR A 259 -21.82 -0.76 9.32
N GLN A 260 -22.32 -1.70 10.14
CA GLN A 260 -23.76 -1.97 10.30
C GLN A 260 -24.49 -2.17 8.95
N GLY A 261 -23.88 -2.95 8.04
CA GLY A 261 -24.47 -3.27 6.73
C GLY A 261 -24.38 -2.16 5.68
N LYS A 262 -23.85 -0.98 6.03
CA LYS A 262 -23.65 0.14 5.09
C LYS A 262 -22.18 0.32 4.74
N VAL A 263 -21.89 0.37 3.45
CA VAL A 263 -20.61 0.81 2.90
C VAL A 263 -20.54 2.32 2.94
N ILE A 264 -19.46 2.83 3.53
CA ILE A 264 -19.08 4.23 3.64
C ILE A 264 -17.78 4.39 2.85
N SER A 265 -17.87 5.17 1.78
CA SER A 265 -16.79 5.31 0.81
C SER A 265 -16.49 6.77 0.55
N TYR A 266 -15.22 7.09 0.34
CA TYR A 266 -14.75 8.45 0.11
C TYR A 266 -13.74 8.54 -1.02
N GLY A 267 -14.05 9.36 -2.01
CA GLY A 267 -13.28 9.47 -3.24
C GLY A 267 -13.57 10.74 -4.03
N SER A 268 -12.87 10.88 -5.15
CA SER A 268 -13.22 11.86 -6.19
C SER A 268 -14.31 11.28 -7.09
N TYR A 269 -15.56 11.24 -6.60
CA TYR A 269 -16.71 10.71 -7.37
C TYR A 269 -17.44 11.76 -8.20
N ASP A 270 -17.03 13.02 -8.14
CA ASP A 270 -17.50 14.08 -9.02
C ASP A 270 -16.47 14.38 -10.12
N PRO A 271 -16.61 13.77 -11.31
CA PRO A 271 -15.65 13.93 -12.40
C PRO A 271 -15.57 15.37 -12.91
N PHE A 272 -16.58 16.20 -12.66
CA PHE A 272 -16.59 17.60 -13.09
C PHE A 272 -15.81 18.53 -12.16
N SER A 273 -15.39 18.03 -10.99
CA SER A 273 -14.52 18.73 -10.05
C SER A 273 -13.04 18.39 -10.23
N GLU A 274 -12.73 17.40 -11.08
CA GLU A 274 -11.39 16.83 -11.21
C GLU A 274 -10.38 17.79 -11.81
N ARG A 275 -9.15 17.68 -11.31
CA ARG A 275 -7.97 18.45 -11.71
C ARG A 275 -6.76 17.53 -11.68
N LEU A 276 -5.69 17.95 -12.34
CA LEU A 276 -4.42 17.22 -12.35
C LEU A 276 -4.60 15.74 -12.76
N PHE A 277 -5.22 15.52 -13.93
CA PHE A 277 -5.47 14.19 -14.49
C PHE A 277 -6.29 13.26 -13.57
N GLY A 278 -7.32 13.80 -12.91
CA GLY A 278 -8.22 13.02 -12.03
C GLY A 278 -7.66 12.69 -10.64
N THR A 279 -6.44 13.16 -10.31
CA THR A 279 -5.83 12.86 -9.00
C THR A 279 -6.31 13.77 -7.88
N ILE A 280 -6.86 14.94 -8.21
CA ILE A 280 -7.42 15.91 -7.27
C ILE A 280 -8.84 16.23 -7.68
N GLY A 281 -9.76 16.26 -6.72
CA GLY A 281 -11.14 16.66 -6.94
C GLY A 281 -11.80 17.09 -5.64
N ASP A 282 -13.09 17.39 -5.70
CA ASP A 282 -13.88 17.53 -4.49
C ASP A 282 -14.01 16.18 -3.79
N GLY A 283 -13.92 16.21 -2.47
CA GLY A 283 -14.19 15.02 -1.66
C GLY A 283 -15.68 14.70 -1.66
N VAL A 284 -16.02 13.51 -2.16
CA VAL A 284 -17.38 12.97 -2.13
C VAL A 284 -17.40 11.76 -1.22
N LEU A 285 -18.33 11.77 -0.26
CA LEU A 285 -18.64 10.62 0.58
C LEU A 285 -19.97 10.02 0.13
N PHE A 286 -20.05 8.70 0.02
CA PHE A 286 -21.34 8.04 -0.13
C PHE A 286 -21.58 6.96 0.93
N LYS A 287 -22.84 6.73 1.22
CA LYS A 287 -23.34 5.64 2.06
C LYS A 287 -24.34 4.81 1.27
N VAL A 288 -24.17 3.50 1.26
CA VAL A 288 -25.01 2.56 0.49
C VAL A 288 -25.04 1.20 1.16
N ASP A 289 -26.09 0.42 0.94
CA ASP A 289 -26.15 -0.95 1.44
C ASP A 289 -25.07 -1.81 0.80
N LYS A 290 -24.45 -2.68 1.60
CA LYS A 290 -23.25 -3.45 1.22
C LYS A 290 -23.51 -4.38 0.05
N GLU A 291 -24.56 -5.19 0.10
CA GLU A 291 -24.79 -6.26 -0.88
C GLU A 291 -25.04 -5.70 -2.29
N PRO A 292 -25.93 -4.71 -2.51
CA PRO A 292 -26.08 -4.08 -3.82
C PRO A 292 -24.78 -3.46 -4.33
N TYR A 293 -24.00 -2.85 -3.43
CA TYR A 293 -22.73 -2.22 -3.79
C TYR A 293 -21.66 -3.23 -4.25
N ILE A 294 -21.54 -4.37 -3.57
CA ILE A 294 -20.63 -5.46 -3.98
C ILE A 294 -20.99 -5.97 -5.37
N GLU A 295 -22.27 -6.17 -5.65
CA GLU A 295 -22.74 -6.63 -6.97
C GLU A 295 -22.47 -5.60 -8.07
N LEU A 296 -22.65 -4.30 -7.78
CA LEU A 296 -22.25 -3.24 -8.71
C LEU A 296 -20.74 -3.26 -9.01
N CYS A 297 -19.91 -3.43 -7.97
CA CYS A 297 -18.45 -3.50 -8.13
C CYS A 297 -17.99 -4.67 -9.00
N LYS A 298 -18.63 -5.84 -8.84
CA LYS A 298 -18.40 -7.02 -9.69
C LYS A 298 -18.80 -6.76 -11.13
N LYS A 299 -20.00 -6.20 -11.36
CA LYS A 299 -20.57 -5.98 -12.68
C LYS A 299 -19.79 -4.94 -13.49
N GLU A 300 -19.57 -3.75 -12.92
CA GLU A 300 -19.09 -2.60 -13.69
C GLU A 300 -17.58 -2.43 -13.66
N SER A 301 -16.95 -2.74 -12.53
CA SER A 301 -15.54 -2.41 -12.35
C SER A 301 -14.60 -3.60 -12.50
N GLN A 302 -15.14 -4.83 -12.61
CA GLN A 302 -14.36 -6.09 -12.56
C GLN A 302 -13.36 -6.07 -11.39
N LYS A 303 -13.77 -5.47 -10.27
CA LYS A 303 -12.94 -5.32 -9.07
C LYS A 303 -13.08 -6.58 -8.22
N THR A 304 -11.97 -7.00 -7.63
CA THR A 304 -11.97 -7.93 -6.51
C THR A 304 -11.91 -7.14 -5.22
N LEU A 305 -12.74 -7.50 -4.26
CA LEU A 305 -12.79 -6.84 -2.95
C LEU A 305 -12.25 -7.80 -1.90
N PHE A 306 -11.20 -7.37 -1.20
CA PHE A 306 -10.66 -8.06 -0.03
C PHE A 306 -11.25 -7.42 1.23
N GLY A 307 -12.20 -8.10 1.86
CA GLY A 307 -12.84 -7.72 3.11
C GLY A 307 -12.10 -8.27 4.33
N TYR A 308 -11.89 -7.41 5.32
CA TYR A 308 -11.24 -7.73 6.60
C TYR A 308 -12.18 -7.31 7.73
N SER A 309 -12.79 -8.28 8.41
CA SER A 309 -13.75 -8.03 9.50
C SER A 309 -13.07 -7.99 10.85
N LEU A 310 -13.42 -6.98 11.63
CA LEU A 310 -12.96 -6.71 12.98
C LEU A 310 -14.15 -6.73 13.92
N SER A 311 -13.98 -7.32 15.09
CA SER A 311 -14.94 -7.22 16.18
C SER A 311 -14.62 -6.01 17.05
N LEU A 312 -15.64 -5.21 17.32
CA LEU A 312 -15.53 -4.03 18.16
C LEU A 312 -16.07 -4.32 19.57
N THR A 313 -15.31 -3.87 20.58
CA THR A 313 -15.84 -3.70 21.94
C THR A 313 -16.95 -2.63 21.96
N GLU A 314 -17.73 -2.55 23.04
CA GLU A 314 -18.72 -1.48 23.21
C GLU A 314 -18.07 -0.09 23.10
N GLU A 315 -16.95 0.11 23.78
CA GLU A 315 -16.25 1.38 23.82
C GLU A 315 -15.70 1.78 22.44
N GLU A 316 -15.15 0.81 21.69
CA GLU A 316 -14.68 1.04 20.32
C GLU A 316 -15.83 1.34 19.37
N ASN A 317 -16.95 0.65 19.51
CA ASN A 317 -18.17 0.89 18.74
C ASN A 317 -18.69 2.31 18.95
N GLN A 318 -18.79 2.76 20.21
CA GLN A 318 -19.19 4.12 20.55
C GLN A 318 -18.21 5.17 20.00
N ALA A 319 -16.90 4.87 20.01
CA ALA A 319 -15.89 5.76 19.45
C ALA A 319 -16.02 5.89 17.91
N VAL A 320 -16.30 4.78 17.21
CA VAL A 320 -16.59 4.78 15.76
C VAL A 320 -17.86 5.57 15.46
N GLU A 321 -18.96 5.33 16.18
CA GLU A 321 -20.24 6.04 15.98
C GLU A 321 -20.11 7.54 16.22
N LYS A 322 -19.43 7.94 17.30
CA LYS A 322 -19.12 9.35 17.56
C LYS A 322 -18.37 9.98 16.39
N ARG A 323 -17.37 9.27 15.85
CA ARG A 323 -16.57 9.78 14.75
C ARG A 323 -17.35 9.89 13.44
N LEU A 324 -18.23 8.94 13.16
CA LEU A 324 -19.17 9.01 12.03
C LEU A 324 -20.11 10.21 12.18
N ALA A 325 -20.66 10.44 13.37
CA ALA A 325 -21.51 11.60 13.64
C ALA A 325 -20.76 12.94 13.46
N GLU A 326 -19.49 13.03 13.89
CA GLU A 326 -18.65 14.20 13.63
C GLU A 326 -18.40 14.43 12.13
N ILE A 327 -18.25 13.35 11.35
CA ILE A 327 -18.11 13.44 9.88
C ILE A 327 -19.42 13.94 9.29
N ASP A 328 -20.56 13.40 9.70
CA ASP A 328 -21.89 13.76 9.19
C ASP A 328 -22.23 15.24 9.38
N GLN A 329 -21.78 15.86 10.48
CA GLN A 329 -21.92 17.31 10.70
C GLN A 329 -21.20 18.17 9.66
N LEU A 330 -20.24 17.61 8.93
CA LEU A 330 -19.46 18.30 7.89
C LEU A 330 -20.05 18.08 6.49
N LEU A 331 -21.04 17.21 6.35
CA LEU A 331 -21.59 16.78 5.08
C LEU A 331 -22.79 17.63 4.66
N GLU A 332 -22.87 17.91 3.37
CA GLU A 332 -24.08 18.40 2.71
C GLU A 332 -24.53 17.39 1.65
N PRO A 333 -25.83 17.06 1.57
CA PRO A 333 -26.35 16.20 0.52
C PRO A 333 -25.95 16.72 -0.86
N TRP A 334 -25.47 15.83 -1.71
CA TRP A 334 -25.07 16.15 -3.07
C TRP A 334 -25.81 15.24 -4.04
N ASP A 335 -26.46 15.86 -5.03
CA ASP A 335 -27.09 15.15 -6.12
C ASP A 335 -26.16 15.17 -7.34
N PRO A 336 -25.66 14.01 -7.80
CA PRO A 336 -24.78 13.94 -8.95
C PRO A 336 -25.54 14.37 -10.22
N PRO A 337 -24.92 15.17 -11.09
CA PRO A 337 -25.58 15.62 -12.30
C PRO A 337 -25.91 14.44 -13.22
N SER A 338 -27.04 14.49 -13.91
CA SER A 338 -27.46 13.54 -14.95
C SER A 338 -26.64 13.63 -16.25
N ARG A 339 -25.61 14.50 -16.26
CA ARG A 339 -24.72 14.68 -17.40
C ARG A 339 -23.92 13.40 -17.63
N LEU A 340 -23.92 12.95 -18.88
CA LEU A 340 -23.13 11.82 -19.34
C LEU A 340 -21.65 12.20 -19.46
N LEU A 341 -20.78 11.21 -19.30
CA LEU A 341 -19.37 11.29 -19.66
C LEU A 341 -19.21 11.39 -21.20
N GLU A 342 -17.99 11.65 -21.67
CA GLU A 342 -17.70 11.77 -23.11
C GLU A 342 -18.06 10.51 -23.92
N ASP A 343 -18.04 9.35 -23.27
CA ASP A 343 -18.42 8.05 -23.85
C ASP A 343 -19.93 7.77 -23.84
N GLY A 344 -20.74 8.74 -23.39
CA GLY A 344 -22.19 8.62 -23.31
C GLY A 344 -22.70 7.79 -22.12
N GLN A 345 -21.83 7.36 -21.20
CA GLN A 345 -22.23 6.64 -19.99
C GLN A 345 -22.57 7.62 -18.85
N PRO A 346 -23.54 7.29 -17.97
CA PRO A 346 -23.76 8.05 -16.76
C PRO A 346 -22.57 7.89 -15.81
N THR A 347 -22.32 8.92 -14.99
CA THR A 347 -21.23 8.89 -14.01
C THR A 347 -21.42 7.78 -12.98
N TYR A 348 -20.32 7.29 -12.40
CA TYR A 348 -20.39 6.30 -11.32
C TYR A 348 -21.24 6.77 -10.13
N ALA A 349 -21.11 8.05 -9.77
CA ALA A 349 -21.94 8.68 -8.73
C ALA A 349 -23.44 8.66 -9.06
N TYR A 350 -23.80 8.90 -10.33
CA TYR A 350 -25.19 8.83 -10.77
C TYR A 350 -25.75 7.42 -10.58
N LYS A 351 -25.04 6.38 -11.01
CA LYS A 351 -25.48 4.98 -10.82
C LYS A 351 -25.62 4.62 -9.35
N LEU A 352 -24.66 5.02 -8.51
CA LEU A 352 -24.76 4.84 -7.06
C LEU A 352 -26.07 5.46 -6.52
N LYS A 353 -26.38 6.70 -6.92
CA LYS A 353 -27.57 7.40 -6.44
C LYS A 353 -28.87 6.76 -6.92
N TYR A 354 -28.98 6.54 -8.23
CA TYR A 354 -30.25 6.25 -8.89
C TYR A 354 -30.52 4.75 -9.08
N ASP A 355 -29.48 3.92 -9.20
CA ASP A 355 -29.63 2.47 -9.36
C ASP A 355 -29.59 1.75 -8.00
N LEU A 356 -28.78 2.25 -7.05
CA LEU A 356 -28.56 1.63 -5.74
C LEU A 356 -29.21 2.39 -4.58
N GLY A 357 -29.77 3.58 -4.81
CA GLY A 357 -30.36 4.39 -3.75
C GLY A 357 -29.35 4.98 -2.77
N ALA A 358 -28.08 5.13 -3.17
CA ALA A 358 -27.04 5.63 -2.28
C ALA A 358 -27.31 7.07 -1.81
N GLU A 359 -26.82 7.38 -0.61
CA GLU A 359 -26.79 8.74 -0.08
C GLU A 359 -25.41 9.33 -0.39
N LEU A 360 -25.35 10.39 -1.22
CA LEU A 360 -24.09 11.04 -1.59
C LEU A 360 -24.00 12.42 -0.95
N TYR A 361 -22.78 12.80 -0.59
CA TYR A 361 -22.49 14.01 0.13
C TYR A 361 -21.18 14.66 -0.33
N LYS A 362 -21.15 15.98 -0.25
CA LYS A 362 -19.92 16.78 -0.33
C LYS A 362 -19.55 17.26 1.07
N PHE A 363 -18.28 17.55 1.28
CA PHE A 363 -17.81 18.15 2.53
C PHE A 363 -17.87 19.68 2.45
N THR A 364 -18.60 20.28 3.38
CA THR A 364 -18.70 21.74 3.52
C THR A 364 -17.38 22.36 4.01
N SER A 365 -16.68 21.64 4.89
CA SER A 365 -15.44 22.05 5.54
C SER A 365 -14.57 20.83 5.92
N SER A 366 -13.40 21.08 6.53
CA SER A 366 -12.34 20.10 6.85
C SER A 366 -11.38 19.76 5.70
N ARG A 367 -10.32 18.99 6.02
CA ARG A 367 -9.36 18.49 5.02
C ARG A 367 -10.02 17.63 3.96
N PHE A 368 -11.10 16.91 4.29
CA PHE A 368 -11.81 16.02 3.38
C PHE A 368 -12.64 16.75 2.33
N LYS A 369 -12.70 18.09 2.38
CA LYS A 369 -13.30 18.92 1.32
C LYS A 369 -12.67 18.70 -0.05
N SER A 370 -11.37 18.43 -0.10
CA SER A 370 -10.68 18.05 -1.33
C SER A 370 -10.12 16.65 -1.20
N TYR A 371 -10.41 15.82 -2.19
CA TYR A 371 -9.77 14.53 -2.36
C TYR A 371 -8.46 14.71 -3.12
N PHE A 372 -7.38 14.12 -2.61
CA PHE A 372 -6.11 13.99 -3.32
C PHE A 372 -5.56 12.59 -3.13
N VAL A 373 -5.47 11.81 -4.21
CA VAL A 373 -5.05 10.40 -4.22
C VAL A 373 -3.79 10.14 -3.40
N LEU A 374 -2.82 11.07 -3.45
CA LEU A 374 -1.50 10.91 -2.82
C LEU A 374 -1.40 11.48 -1.40
N SER A 375 -2.48 12.01 -0.81
CA SER A 375 -2.46 12.45 0.61
C SER A 375 -3.83 12.32 1.28
N THR A 376 -4.71 13.30 1.14
CA THR A 376 -6.08 13.28 1.68
C THR A 376 -6.96 12.36 0.83
N ASN A 377 -6.84 11.06 1.06
CA ASN A 377 -7.47 10.02 0.25
C ASN A 377 -8.41 9.13 1.08
N CYS A 378 -8.90 8.05 0.44
CA CYS A 378 -9.80 7.07 1.02
C CYS A 378 -9.22 6.41 2.28
N CYS A 379 -7.93 6.08 2.26
CA CYS A 379 -7.24 5.48 3.39
C CYS A 379 -7.17 6.42 4.59
N LEU A 380 -6.96 7.73 4.37
CA LEU A 380 -6.95 8.70 5.46
C LEU A 380 -8.33 8.88 6.11
N LEU A 381 -9.42 8.84 5.33
CA LEU A 381 -10.76 8.85 5.92
C LEU A 381 -11.00 7.55 6.70
N ALA A 382 -10.65 6.41 6.11
CA ALA A 382 -10.83 5.12 6.74
C ALA A 382 -10.09 5.01 8.07
N ASP A 383 -8.79 5.34 8.09
CA ASP A 383 -7.98 5.39 9.32
C ASP A 383 -8.54 6.39 10.34
N SER A 384 -9.16 7.49 9.90
CA SER A 384 -9.78 8.44 10.84
C SER A 384 -10.98 7.86 11.59
N ILE A 385 -11.65 6.86 11.02
CA ILE A 385 -12.81 6.15 11.60
C ILE A 385 -12.32 4.92 12.37
N VAL A 386 -11.66 3.97 11.70
CA VAL A 386 -11.22 2.71 12.33
C VAL A 386 -10.11 2.96 13.37
N GLY A 387 -9.27 3.98 13.19
CA GLY A 387 -8.26 4.37 14.16
C GLY A 387 -8.83 4.85 15.50
N GLN A 388 -10.14 5.13 15.61
CA GLN A 388 -10.81 5.35 16.89
C GLN A 388 -11.02 4.05 17.66
N ALA A 389 -11.18 2.93 16.96
CA ALA A 389 -11.19 1.60 17.53
C ALA A 389 -9.77 1.10 17.88
N GLY A 390 -8.73 1.95 17.82
CA GLY A 390 -7.35 1.61 18.19
C GLY A 390 -6.50 0.95 17.10
N THR A 391 -7.05 0.70 15.90
CA THR A 391 -6.30 0.15 14.77
C THR A 391 -5.61 1.30 14.03
N ALA A 392 -4.38 1.62 14.40
CA ALA A 392 -3.64 2.67 13.72
C ALA A 392 -2.76 2.08 12.62
N VAL A 393 -3.06 2.42 11.36
CA VAL A 393 -2.10 2.28 10.25
C VAL A 393 -1.46 3.64 10.03
N LEU A 394 -0.63 4.08 10.97
CA LEU A 394 0.01 5.40 10.83
C LEU A 394 1.32 5.28 10.06
N ASP A 395 1.27 5.60 8.76
CA ASP A 395 2.43 6.15 8.06
C ASP A 395 2.74 7.55 8.63
N VAL A 396 4.03 7.90 8.70
CA VAL A 396 4.62 8.93 9.55
C VAL A 396 3.99 10.31 9.37
N ARG A 397 3.33 10.61 8.24
CA ARG A 397 2.75 11.93 7.94
C ARG A 397 1.45 11.94 7.13
N GLY A 398 0.64 10.88 7.23
CA GLY A 398 -0.72 10.88 6.69
C GLY A 398 -0.85 10.67 5.17
N VAL A 399 0.20 10.19 4.50
CA VAL A 399 0.09 9.60 3.16
C VAL A 399 -0.07 8.10 3.35
N ILE A 400 -1.30 7.59 3.29
CA ILE A 400 -1.56 6.16 3.46
C ILE A 400 -1.95 5.61 2.10
N ALA A 401 -1.19 4.63 1.61
CA ALA A 401 -1.54 3.89 0.41
C ALA A 401 -2.48 2.72 0.77
N PRO A 402 -3.41 2.33 -0.10
CA PRO A 402 -4.28 1.16 0.12
C PRO A 402 -3.49 -0.10 0.44
N GLY A 403 -2.35 -0.32 -0.22
CA GLY A 403 -1.48 -1.44 0.07
C GLY A 403 -0.81 -1.40 1.44
N THR A 404 -0.51 -0.21 1.98
CA THR A 404 -0.04 -0.08 3.38
C THR A 404 -1.13 -0.53 4.34
N TYR A 405 -2.37 -0.14 4.07
CA TYR A 405 -3.53 -0.53 4.87
C TYR A 405 -3.77 -2.04 4.79
N GLN A 406 -3.71 -2.61 3.57
CA GLN A 406 -3.89 -4.04 3.36
C GLN A 406 -2.80 -4.89 4.03
N ASP A 407 -1.52 -4.48 3.96
CA ASP A 407 -0.43 -5.19 4.63
C ASP A 407 -0.62 -5.25 6.15
N TYR A 408 -1.15 -4.18 6.73
CA TYR A 408 -1.51 -4.16 8.14
C TYR A 408 -2.67 -5.11 8.47
N LEU A 409 -3.74 -5.09 7.68
CA LEU A 409 -4.90 -5.96 7.90
C LEU A 409 -4.57 -7.44 7.74
N GLU A 410 -3.70 -7.76 6.77
CA GLU A 410 -3.21 -9.11 6.57
C GLU A 410 -2.35 -9.58 7.76
N TYR A 411 -1.48 -8.71 8.28
CA TYR A 411 -0.72 -8.99 9.50
C TYR A 411 -1.65 -9.27 10.70
N GLU A 412 -2.68 -8.44 10.89
CA GLU A 412 -3.66 -8.61 11.97
C GLU A 412 -4.49 -9.89 11.82
N PHE A 413 -4.79 -10.31 10.59
CA PHE A 413 -5.47 -11.57 10.34
C PHE A 413 -4.56 -12.79 10.63
N GLU A 414 -3.29 -12.71 10.22
CA GLU A 414 -2.31 -13.79 10.45
C GLU A 414 -1.93 -13.93 11.94
N ALA A 415 -1.86 -12.84 12.70
CA ALA A 415 -1.47 -12.84 14.12
C ALA A 415 -2.50 -13.55 15.02
N PRO A 416 -2.15 -14.56 15.84
CA PRO A 416 -3.09 -15.38 16.63
C PRO A 416 -4.15 -14.58 17.41
N ASN A 417 -3.72 -13.45 17.96
CA ASN A 417 -4.53 -12.53 18.75
C ASN A 417 -4.74 -11.17 18.06
N GLY A 418 -4.56 -11.10 16.74
CA GLY A 418 -4.84 -9.90 15.98
C GLY A 418 -6.34 -9.63 15.87
N ARG A 419 -6.67 -8.40 15.49
CA ARG A 419 -8.04 -7.85 15.54
C ARG A 419 -8.93 -8.29 14.39
N VAL A 420 -8.33 -8.73 13.29
CA VAL A 420 -9.08 -9.21 12.14
C VAL A 420 -9.36 -10.69 12.34
N HIS A 421 -10.64 -11.03 12.53
CA HIS A 421 -11.06 -12.42 12.72
C HIS A 421 -11.54 -13.09 11.43
N THR A 422 -11.93 -12.31 10.41
CA THR A 422 -12.43 -12.84 9.14
C THR A 422 -11.76 -12.14 7.97
N ARG A 423 -11.36 -12.91 6.96
CA ARG A 423 -10.97 -12.42 5.64
C ARG A 423 -11.93 -12.96 4.59
N THR A 424 -12.58 -12.07 3.84
CA THR A 424 -13.54 -12.43 2.80
C THR A 424 -13.06 -11.89 1.45
N VAL A 425 -13.11 -12.69 0.39
CA VAL A 425 -12.84 -12.22 -0.98
C VAL A 425 -14.12 -12.32 -1.79
N TYR A 426 -14.59 -11.18 -2.30
CA TYR A 426 -15.84 -11.05 -3.05
C TYR A 426 -15.65 -11.10 -4.56
#